data_AF-A0AAD4DNA3-F1
#
_entry.id   AF-A0AAD4DNA3-F1
#
_cell.length_a   1.000
_cell.length_b   1.000
_cell.length_c   1.000
_cell.angle_alpha   90.00
_cell.angle_beta   90.00
_cell.angle_gamma   90.00
#
_symmetry.space_group_name_H-M   'P 1'
#
loop_
_entity.id
_entity.type
_entity.pdbx_description
1 polymer ?
#
loop_
_entity_poly.entity_id
_entity_poly.type
_entity_poly.pdbx_seq_one_letter_code
_entity_poly.pdbx_strand_id
1 'polypeptide(L)' 'LYAFVFAVGDWEGGEFCVPQLGIKIPVRPGQLLAVLARVLAHFSAPVTSG' A
#
# COMPACT_ATOMS: atom_id res chain seq x y z
N LEU A 1 -14.05 0.49 -9.25
CA LEU A 1 -13.66 1.74 -8.59
C LEU A 1 -12.17 1.66 -8.30
N TYR A 2 -11.40 2.54 -8.92
CA TYR A 2 -9.97 2.67 -8.63
C TYR A 2 -9.79 3.59 -7.44
N ALA A 3 -8.83 3.26 -6.57
CA ALA A 3 -8.25 4.17 -5.60
C ALA A 3 -6.80 4.44 -6.02
N PHE A 4 -6.36 5.68 -5.82
CA PHE A 4 -5.02 6.14 -6.15
C PHE A 4 -4.35 6.60 -4.84
N VAL A 5 -3.24 5.97 -4.48
CA VAL A 5 -2.49 6.26 -3.25
C VAL A 5 -1.18 6.93 -3.62
N PHE A 6 -1.01 8.17 -3.15
CA PHE A 6 0.22 8.94 -3.30
C PHE A 6 1.06 8.76 -2.04
N ALA A 7 2.30 8.32 -2.24
CA ALA A 7 3.25 8.05 -1.17
C ALA A 7 4.08 9.32 -0.86
N VAL A 8 3.90 9.91 0.33
CA VAL A 8 4.57 11.15 0.76
C VAL A 8 5.14 11.01 2.17
N GLY A 9 6.33 11.55 2.40
CA GLY A 9 7.06 11.42 3.68
C GLY A 9 8.29 10.51 3.56
N ASP A 10 8.79 10.02 4.69
CA ASP A 10 9.83 8.99 4.78
C ASP A 10 9.45 8.04 5.93
N TRP A 11 9.50 6.72 5.70
CA TRP A 11 9.09 5.72 6.69
C TRP A 11 9.66 4.33 6.37
N GLU A 12 9.69 3.47 7.39
CA GLU A 12 9.93 2.03 7.24
C GLU A 12 8.66 1.21 7.53
N GLY A 13 8.51 0.08 6.83
CA GLY A 13 7.31 -0.74 6.88
C GLY A 13 6.18 -0.18 6.01
N GLY A 14 4.93 -0.33 6.45
CA GLY A 14 3.78 0.25 5.75
C GLY A 14 3.42 -0.42 4.43
N GLU A 15 3.80 -1.70 4.22
CA GLU A 15 3.50 -2.40 2.96
C GLU A 15 2.00 -2.49 2.70
N PHE A 16 1.61 -2.26 1.45
CA PHE A 16 0.26 -2.51 0.99
C PHE A 16 0.06 -4.02 0.79
N CYS A 17 -0.79 -4.60 1.64
CA CYS A 17 -1.01 -6.04 1.67
C CYS A 17 -2.33 -6.38 0.97
N VAL A 18 -2.31 -7.40 0.09
CA VAL A 18 -3.49 -7.94 -0.58
C VAL A 18 -3.62 -9.43 -0.23
N PRO A 19 -4.26 -9.78 0.90
CA PRO A 19 -4.19 -11.12 1.49
C PRO A 19 -4.73 -12.21 0.58
N GLN A 20 -5.82 -11.94 -0.13
CA GLN A 20 -6.45 -12.86 -1.07
C GLN A 20 -5.52 -13.27 -2.23
N LEU A 21 -4.47 -12.50 -2.49
CA LEU A 21 -3.45 -12.80 -3.50
C LEU A 21 -2.12 -13.24 -2.87
N GLY A 22 -1.97 -13.18 -1.54
CA GLY A 22 -0.72 -13.48 -0.86
C GLY A 22 0.43 -12.51 -1.15
N ILE A 23 0.13 -11.29 -1.63
CA ILE A 23 1.16 -10.31 -2.02
C ILE A 23 1.30 -9.17 -1.01
N LYS A 24 2.53 -8.65 -0.91
CA LYS A 24 2.88 -7.43 -0.19
C LYS A 24 3.64 -6.51 -1.14
N ILE A 25 3.20 -5.26 -1.23
CA ILE A 25 3.80 -4.26 -2.11
C ILE A 25 4.44 -3.19 -1.22
N PRO A 26 5.77 -3.05 -1.23
CA PRO A 26 6.42 -1.92 -0.55
C PRO A 26 6.05 -0.63 -1.30
N VAL A 27 5.35 0.28 -0.62
CA VAL A 27 5.00 1.60 -1.16
C VAL A 27 6.03 2.59 -0.64
N ARG A 28 6.73 3.27 -1.55
CA ARG A 28 7.80 4.22 -1.21
C ARG A 28 7.45 5.64 -1.64
N PRO A 29 8.00 6.66 -0.96
CA PRO A 29 7.83 8.06 -1.33
C PRO A 29 8.11 8.32 -2.81
N GLY A 30 7.26 9.12 -3.46
CA GLY A 30 7.36 9.43 -4.89
C GLY A 30 6.72 8.39 -5.83
N GLN A 31 6.18 7.29 -5.30
CA GLN A 31 5.41 6.33 -6.08
C GLN A 31 3.90 6.62 -6.04
N LEU A 32 3.20 6.18 -7.10
CA LEU A 32 1.75 6.13 -7.19
C LEU A 32 1.30 4.68 -7.24
N LEU A 33 0.45 4.26 -6.30
CA LEU A 33 -0.22 2.96 -6.36
C LEU A 33 -1.66 3.14 -6.82
N ALA A 34 -2.02 2.51 -7.94
CA ALA A 34 -3.40 2.41 -8.42
C ALA A 34 -3.96 1.02 -8.08
N VAL A 35 -5.07 0.97 -7.36
CA VAL A 35 -5.67 -0.29 -6.89
C VAL A 35 -7.17 -0.36 -7.15
N LEU A 36 -7.66 -1.52 -7.58
CA LEU A 36 -9.10 -1.80 -7.68
C LEU A 36 -9.68 -2.09 -6.28
N ALA A 37 -9.83 -1.04 -5.46
CA ALA A 37 -10.18 -1.16 -4.04
C ALA A 37 -11.51 -1.89 -3.76
N ARG A 38 -12.44 -1.93 -4.72
CA ARG A 38 -13.70 -2.71 -4.59
C ARG A 38 -13.50 -4.23 -4.77
N VAL A 39 -12.43 -4.64 -5.45
CA VAL A 39 -12.15 -6.05 -5.80
C VAL A 39 -11.06 -6.63 -4.92
N LEU A 40 -10.05 -5.81 -4.57
CA LEU A 40 -8.90 -6.23 -3.79
C LEU A 40 -9.12 -5.89 -2.32
N ALA A 41 -9.38 -6.89 -1.47
CA ALA A 41 -9.31 -6.72 -0.02
C ALA A 41 -7.86 -6.39 0.35
N HIS A 42 -7.70 -5.33 1.14
CA HIS A 42 -6.39 -4.77 1.43
C HIS A 42 -6.31 -4.17 2.83
N PHE A 43 -5.10 -4.09 3.34
CA PHE A 43 -4.72 -3.33 4.53
C PHE A 43 -3.26 -2.88 4.42
N SER A 44 -2.85 -1.96 5.28
CA SER A 44 -1.44 -1.58 5.41
C SER A 44 -0.81 -2.33 6.58
N ALA A 45 0.41 -2.81 6.39
CA ALA A 45 1.24 -3.22 7.52
C ALA A 45 1.54 -2.01 8.42
N PRO A 46 1.89 -2.22 9.70
CA PRO A 46 2.32 -1.14 10.57
C PRO A 46 3.55 -0.42 10.00
N VAL A 47 3.58 0.91 10.15
CA VAL A 47 4.82 1.69 10.04
C VAL A 47 5.63 1.46 11.30
N THR A 48 6.93 1.17 11.16
CA THR A 48 7.80 0.82 12.29
C THR A 48 8.74 1.95 12.70
N SER A 49 9.03 2.89 11.80
CA SER A 49 9.84 4.08 12.02
C SER A 49 9.55 5.14 10.94
N GLY A 50 9.91 6.40 11.19
CA GLY A 50 9.64 7.54 10.30
C GLY A 50 9.30 8.82 11.05
#